data_AF-A0A9E6DHU7-F1
#
_entry.id   AF-A0A9E6DHU7-F1
#
_cell.length_a   1.000
_cell.length_b   1.000
_cell.length_c   1.000
_cell.angle_alpha   90.00
_cell.angle_beta   90.00
_cell.angle_gamma   90.00
#
_symmetry.space_group_name_H-M   'P 1'
#
loop_
_entity.id
_entity.type
_entity.pdbx_description
1 polymer ?
#
loop_
_entity_poly.entity_id
_entity_poly.type
_entity_poly.pdbx_seq_one_letter_code
_entity_poly.pdbx_strand_id
1 'polypeptide(L)'
;MSQVVTLPLWLFVLILLFAVVTALSHFLLPSVRWFLRKRMERAVERLNKRLDRPIQPFKLLKRSDTINRVVYSPEVMEAVQLHAEETGVPEQVAFEKARGYAREIVPGFSTAAYFGFATRAAMVISRALYRVRLGAYDEEAIRKIDPDATVIFVMNHRSNMDYVLVTYLVAGRSALAYAVGEWARVWPLRSLVKALGGYFIRRKSRNALYRRVLARYVQMSTA
;
A
#
# COMPACT_ATOMS: atom_id res chain seq x y z
N MET A 1 50.21 32.85 -4.25
CA MET A 1 49.10 33.26 -5.14
C MET A 1 47.81 33.44 -4.33
N SER A 2 47.77 34.43 -3.46
CA SER A 2 46.58 34.76 -2.66
C SER A 2 46.08 36.13 -3.11
N GLN A 3 45.37 36.16 -4.23
CA GLN A 3 44.71 37.38 -4.69
C GLN A 3 43.38 37.52 -3.95
N VAL A 4 43.14 38.69 -3.36
CA VAL A 4 41.88 38.97 -2.67
C VAL A 4 40.79 39.19 -3.71
N VAL A 5 39.75 38.36 -3.68
CA VAL A 5 38.56 38.52 -4.52
C VAL A 5 37.48 39.18 -3.68
N THR A 6 37.02 40.36 -4.08
CA THR A 6 35.93 41.07 -3.42
C THR A 6 34.59 40.61 -4.00
N LEU A 7 33.68 40.16 -3.12
CA LEU A 7 32.34 39.69 -3.50
C LEU A 7 31.28 40.49 -2.73
N PRO A 8 30.16 40.86 -3.38
CA PRO A 8 29.01 41.41 -2.66
C PRO A 8 28.49 40.43 -1.61
N LEU A 9 28.18 40.92 -0.40
CA LEU A 9 27.75 40.09 0.73
C LEU A 9 26.52 39.23 0.39
N TRP A 10 25.55 39.79 -0.33
CA TRP A 10 24.34 39.07 -0.74
C TRP A 10 24.64 37.85 -1.63
N LEU A 11 25.63 37.98 -2.53
CA LEU A 11 26.05 36.91 -3.43
C LEU A 11 26.76 35.81 -2.64
N PHE A 12 27.62 36.19 -1.68
CA PHE A 12 28.26 35.24 -0.78
C PHE A 12 27.25 34.44 0.05
N VAL A 13 26.24 35.11 0.62
CA VAL A 13 25.16 34.45 1.37
C VAL A 13 24.38 33.47 0.49
N LEU A 14 24.08 33.85 -0.75
CA LEU A 14 23.39 32.98 -1.70
C LEU A 14 24.21 31.74 -2.05
N ILE A 15 25.52 31.90 -2.32
CA ILE A 15 26.45 30.78 -2.56
C ILE A 15 26.49 29.85 -1.34
N LEU A 16 26.61 30.41 -0.13
CA LEU A 16 26.64 29.63 1.11
C LEU A 16 25.34 28.84 1.30
N LEU A 17 24.18 29.46 1.05
CA LEU A 17 22.88 28.80 1.14
C LEU A 17 22.81 27.60 0.17
N PHE A 18 23.19 27.79 -1.09
CA PHE A 18 23.21 26.69 -2.06
C PHE A 18 24.19 25.59 -1.67
N ALA A 19 25.38 25.94 -1.15
CA ALA A 19 26.36 24.97 -0.67
C ALA A 19 25.79 24.15 0.50
N VAL A 20 25.15 24.81 1.47
CA VAL A 20 24.52 24.17 2.63
C VAL A 20 23.35 23.27 2.20
N VAL A 21 22.45 23.74 1.34
CA VAL A 21 21.33 22.94 0.82
C VAL A 21 21.84 21.72 0.04
N THR A 22 22.90 21.90 -0.76
CA THR A 22 23.54 20.82 -1.51
C THR A 22 24.17 19.80 -0.55
N ALA A 23 24.90 20.27 0.46
CA ALA A 23 25.52 19.43 1.48
C ALA A 23 24.47 18.64 2.29
N LEU A 24 23.40 19.31 2.73
CA LEU A 24 22.29 18.63 3.43
C LEU A 24 21.65 17.57 2.54
N SER A 25 21.36 17.90 1.28
CA SER A 25 20.65 17.00 0.38
C SER A 25 21.46 15.77 -0.06
N HIS A 26 22.78 15.90 -0.17
CA HIS A 26 23.65 14.82 -0.64
C HIS A 26 24.30 14.00 0.48
N PHE A 27 24.53 14.58 1.66
CA PHE A 27 25.21 13.87 2.76
C PHE A 27 24.28 13.54 3.93
N LEU A 28 23.50 14.50 4.41
CA LEU A 28 22.66 14.31 5.60
C LEU A 28 21.36 13.57 5.27
N LEU A 29 20.61 14.01 4.26
CA LEU A 29 19.33 13.40 3.91
C LEU A 29 19.45 11.92 3.52
N PRO A 30 20.44 11.46 2.72
CA PRO A 30 20.56 10.05 2.38
C PRO A 30 20.87 9.18 3.61
N SER A 31 21.75 9.65 4.49
CA SER A 31 22.12 8.97 5.74
C SER A 31 20.92 8.83 6.68
N VAL A 32 20.14 9.91 6.86
CA VAL A 32 18.91 9.91 7.66
C VAL A 32 17.86 8.98 7.04
N ARG A 33 17.65 9.03 5.71
CA ARG A 33 16.72 8.13 5.01
C ARG A 33 17.12 6.67 5.18
N TRP A 34 18.40 6.35 5.07
CA TRP A 34 18.91 4.99 5.30
C TRP A 34 18.67 4.53 6.74
N PHE A 35 18.98 5.38 7.73
CA PHE A 35 18.77 5.07 9.14
C PHE A 35 17.29 4.81 9.46
N LEU A 36 16.40 5.68 8.99
CA LEU A 36 14.95 5.53 9.16
C LEU A 36 14.43 4.27 8.46
N ARG A 37 14.87 4.01 7.23
CA ARG A 37 14.54 2.78 6.51
C ARG A 37 14.96 1.55 7.30
N LYS A 38 16.20 1.49 7.79
CA LYS A 38 16.70 0.36 8.56
C LYS A 38 15.92 0.17 9.87
N ARG A 39 15.54 1.27 10.52
CA ARG A 39 14.67 1.23 11.72
C ARG A 39 13.29 0.68 11.39
N MET A 40 12.68 1.10 10.28
CA MET A 40 11.39 0.59 9.82
C MET A 40 11.45 -0.89 9.47
N GLU A 41 12.50 -1.34 8.75
CA GLU A 41 12.72 -2.76 8.43
C GLU A 41 12.75 -3.62 9.70
N ARG A 42 13.52 -3.20 10.73
CA ARG A 42 13.54 -3.90 12.03
C ARG A 42 12.18 -3.89 12.73
N ALA A 43 11.43 -2.79 12.64
CA ALA A 43 10.10 -2.70 13.26
C ALA A 43 9.12 -3.68 12.59
N VAL A 44 9.17 -3.79 11.26
CA VAL A 44 8.37 -4.76 10.50
C VAL A 44 8.79 -6.19 10.82
N GLU A 45 10.09 -6.48 10.94
CA GLU A 45 10.58 -7.80 11.32
C GLU A 45 10.05 -8.23 12.70
N ARG A 46 10.11 -7.33 13.69
CA ARG A 46 9.55 -7.58 15.04
C ARG A 46 8.04 -7.78 15.01
N LEU A 47 7.34 -7.06 14.14
CA LEU A 47 5.91 -7.21 13.96
C LEU A 47 5.58 -8.57 13.35
N ASN A 48 6.28 -8.98 12.29
CA ASN A 48 6.09 -10.28 11.64
C ASN A 48 6.31 -11.44 12.62
N LYS A 49 7.21 -11.33 13.61
CA LYS A 49 7.40 -12.34 14.67
C LYS A 49 6.19 -12.51 15.59
N ARG A 50 5.26 -11.55 15.62
CA ARG A 50 4.06 -11.58 16.47
C ARG A 50 2.80 -11.95 15.70
N LEU A 51 2.84 -11.90 14.37
CA LEU A 51 1.70 -12.23 13.53
C LEU A 51 1.71 -13.72 13.24
N ASP A 52 0.56 -14.37 13.38
CA ASP A 52 0.38 -15.75 12.94
C ASP A 52 0.72 -15.90 11.46
N ARG A 53 0.41 -14.86 10.66
CA ARG A 53 0.74 -14.79 9.24
C ARG A 53 1.56 -13.53 8.96
N PRO A 54 2.84 -13.66 8.61
CA PRO A 54 3.70 -12.51 8.35
C PRO A 54 3.19 -11.71 7.15
N ILE A 55 3.50 -10.41 7.15
CA ILE A 55 3.14 -9.53 6.04
C ILE A 55 3.96 -9.95 4.82
N GLN A 56 3.27 -10.27 3.73
CA GLN A 56 3.93 -10.63 2.47
C GLN A 56 4.88 -9.52 1.99
N PRO A 57 6.09 -9.87 1.52
CA PRO A 57 7.07 -8.90 1.04
C PRO A 57 6.52 -7.96 -0.04
N PHE A 58 5.64 -8.47 -0.91
CA PHE A 58 5.01 -7.68 -1.97
C PHE A 58 4.21 -6.47 -1.44
N LYS A 59 3.57 -6.61 -0.28
CA LYS A 59 2.79 -5.54 0.38
C LYS A 59 3.67 -4.49 1.07
N LEU A 60 4.94 -4.84 1.34
CA LEU A 60 5.92 -3.95 1.97
C LEU A 60 6.73 -3.12 0.95
N LEU A 61 6.62 -3.45 -0.33
CA LEU A 61 7.25 -2.69 -1.40
C LEU A 61 6.72 -1.26 -1.45
N LYS A 62 7.55 -0.34 -1.96
CA LYS A 62 7.04 0.99 -2.30
C LYS A 62 5.95 0.83 -3.35
N ARG A 63 4.88 1.60 -3.20
CA ARG A 63 3.74 1.59 -4.13
C ARG A 63 4.16 1.74 -5.60
N SER A 64 5.18 2.54 -5.91
CA SER A 64 5.74 2.67 -7.26
C SER A 64 6.23 1.34 -7.83
N ASP A 65 6.89 0.56 -6.99
CA ASP A 65 7.56 -0.68 -7.37
C ASP A 65 6.51 -1.77 -7.56
N THR A 66 5.52 -1.81 -6.67
CA THR A 66 4.33 -2.66 -6.81
C THR A 66 3.58 -2.37 -8.11
N ILE A 67 3.34 -1.08 -8.44
CA ILE A 67 2.70 -0.69 -9.70
C ILE A 67 3.51 -1.19 -10.89
N ASN A 68 4.82 -0.94 -10.91
CA ASN A 68 5.68 -1.36 -12.02
C ASN A 68 5.68 -2.89 -12.17
N ARG A 69 5.80 -3.64 -11.08
CA ARG A 69 5.75 -5.11 -11.12
C ARG A 69 4.44 -5.66 -11.69
N VAL A 70 3.31 -5.02 -11.38
CA VAL A 70 2.00 -5.42 -11.94
C VAL A 70 1.94 -5.09 -13.44
N VAL A 71 2.30 -3.86 -13.81
CA VAL A 71 2.13 -3.39 -15.19
C VAL A 71 3.07 -4.10 -16.17
N TYR A 72 4.31 -4.39 -15.77
CA TYR A 72 5.29 -5.12 -16.58
C TYR A 72 5.19 -6.65 -16.45
N SER A 73 4.12 -7.16 -15.82
CA SER A 73 3.91 -8.61 -15.79
C SER A 73 3.53 -9.13 -17.18
N PRO A 74 3.97 -10.34 -17.57
CA PRO A 74 3.63 -10.91 -18.88
C PRO A 74 2.13 -10.90 -19.17
N GLU A 75 1.31 -11.25 -18.17
CA GLU A 75 -0.14 -11.35 -18.30
C GLU A 75 -0.82 -9.99 -18.52
N VAL A 76 -0.23 -8.91 -18.00
CA VAL A 76 -0.73 -7.54 -18.23
C VAL A 76 -0.25 -7.01 -19.57
N MET A 77 1.01 -7.28 -19.95
CA MET A 77 1.55 -6.88 -21.25
C MET A 77 0.79 -7.52 -22.41
N GLU A 78 0.45 -8.80 -22.31
CA GLU A 78 -0.42 -9.48 -23.28
C GLU A 78 -1.79 -8.79 -23.38
N ALA A 79 -2.40 -8.46 -22.24
CA ALA A 79 -3.68 -7.74 -22.25
C ALA A 79 -3.58 -6.30 -22.76
N VAL A 80 -2.42 -5.65 -22.63
CA VAL A 80 -2.15 -4.34 -23.23
C VAL A 80 -2.12 -4.46 -24.75
N GLN A 81 -1.41 -5.47 -25.28
CA GLN A 81 -1.35 -5.73 -26.70
C GLN A 81 -2.74 -6.03 -27.28
N LEU A 82 -3.49 -6.96 -26.68
CA LEU A 82 -4.85 -7.28 -27.10
C LEU A 82 -5.76 -6.04 -27.07
N HIS A 83 -5.66 -5.21 -26.02
CA HIS A 83 -6.46 -3.99 -25.95
C HIS A 83 -6.09 -2.98 -27.05
N ALA A 84 -4.80 -2.88 -27.41
CA ALA A 84 -4.33 -2.01 -28.47
C ALA A 84 -4.89 -2.45 -29.82
N GLU A 85 -4.84 -3.76 -30.11
CA GLU A 85 -5.39 -4.37 -31.33
C GLU A 85 -6.92 -4.18 -31.42
N GLU A 86 -7.66 -4.49 -30.35
CA GLU A 86 -9.13 -4.38 -30.31
C GLU A 86 -9.64 -2.94 -30.48
N THR A 87 -8.90 -1.96 -29.97
CA THR A 87 -9.33 -0.56 -29.96
C THR A 87 -8.65 0.32 -31.01
N GLY A 88 -7.69 -0.23 -31.76
CA GLY A 88 -6.92 0.48 -32.78
C GLY A 88 -6.03 1.60 -32.23
N VAL A 89 -5.69 1.57 -30.94
CA VAL A 89 -4.81 2.58 -30.32
C VAL A 89 -3.35 2.09 -30.31
N PRO A 90 -2.35 2.99 -30.32
CA PRO A 90 -0.97 2.58 -30.15
C PRO A 90 -0.74 1.84 -28.83
N GLU A 91 0.13 0.82 -28.84
CA GLU A 91 0.43 -0.01 -27.65
C GLU A 91 0.86 0.84 -26.44
N GLN A 92 1.63 1.90 -26.68
CA GLN A 92 2.08 2.83 -25.65
C GLN A 92 0.90 3.54 -24.93
N VAL A 93 -0.18 3.84 -25.67
CA VAL A 93 -1.39 4.45 -25.11
C VAL A 93 -2.15 3.43 -24.26
N ALA A 94 -2.27 2.19 -24.74
CA ALA A 94 -2.86 1.09 -23.97
C ALA A 94 -2.04 0.79 -22.69
N PHE A 95 -0.72 0.85 -22.78
CA PHE A 95 0.19 0.67 -21.65
C PHE A 95 0.00 1.75 -20.58
N GLU A 96 -0.02 3.04 -20.96
CA GLU A 96 -0.26 4.11 -19.99
C GLU A 96 -1.66 4.03 -19.37
N LYS A 97 -2.66 3.51 -20.10
CA LYS A 97 -3.99 3.19 -19.56
C LYS A 97 -3.92 2.09 -18.50
N ALA A 98 -3.17 1.01 -18.76
CA ALA A 98 -2.92 -0.06 -17.78
C ALA A 98 -2.20 0.48 -16.53
N ARG A 99 -1.23 1.38 -16.72
CA ARG A 99 -0.54 2.07 -15.63
C ARG A 99 -1.47 2.96 -14.82
N GLY A 100 -2.41 3.64 -15.47
CA GLY A 100 -3.50 4.38 -14.82
C GLY A 100 -4.37 3.47 -13.95
N TYR A 101 -4.76 2.30 -14.47
CA TYR A 101 -5.51 1.29 -13.70
C TYR A 101 -4.71 0.75 -12.51
N ALA A 102 -3.42 0.46 -12.68
CA ALA A 102 -2.57 0.01 -11.59
C ALA A 102 -2.43 1.11 -10.50
N ARG A 103 -2.29 2.39 -10.87
CA ARG A 103 -2.30 3.50 -9.90
C ARG A 103 -3.63 3.58 -9.14
N GLU A 104 -4.73 3.29 -9.78
CA GLU A 104 -6.04 3.27 -9.13
C GLU A 104 -6.15 2.13 -8.11
N ILE A 105 -5.77 0.92 -8.50
CA ILE A 105 -5.93 -0.31 -7.72
C ILE A 105 -4.89 -0.38 -6.59
N VAL A 106 -3.61 -0.25 -6.91
CA VAL A 106 -2.52 -0.51 -5.96
C VAL A 106 -2.54 0.50 -4.79
N PRO A 107 -2.68 0.01 -3.54
CA PRO A 107 -2.69 0.83 -2.34
C PRO A 107 -1.27 1.26 -1.94
N GLY A 108 -1.18 2.24 -1.05
CA GLY A 108 0.07 2.67 -0.44
C GLY A 108 0.14 2.18 1.00
N PHE A 109 0.18 0.85 1.17
CA PHE A 109 0.08 0.22 2.49
C PHE A 109 1.15 0.74 3.43
N SER A 110 0.73 1.13 4.63
CA SER A 110 1.60 1.59 5.70
C SER A 110 1.39 0.71 6.93
N THR A 111 2.44 -0.04 7.28
CA THR A 111 2.44 -0.90 8.48
C THR A 111 2.17 -0.09 9.75
N ALA A 112 2.76 1.11 9.85
CA ALA A 112 2.54 2.01 10.98
C ALA A 112 1.09 2.54 11.04
N ALA A 113 0.48 2.84 9.89
CA ALA A 113 -0.91 3.29 9.85
C ALA A 113 -1.87 2.16 10.25
N TYR A 114 -1.67 0.96 9.71
CA TYR A 114 -2.54 -0.20 9.96
C TYR A 114 -2.40 -0.74 11.39
N PHE A 115 -1.21 -1.21 11.77
CA PHE A 115 -0.97 -1.87 13.05
C PHE A 115 -0.83 -0.89 14.22
N GLY A 116 -0.56 0.39 13.94
CA GLY A 116 -0.52 1.44 14.95
C GLY A 116 -1.89 2.10 15.11
N PHE A 117 -2.14 3.11 14.28
CA PHE A 117 -3.29 4.00 14.43
C PHE A 117 -4.63 3.29 14.22
N ALA A 118 -4.81 2.60 13.10
CA ALA A 118 -6.11 2.02 12.75
C ALA A 118 -6.51 0.87 13.66
N THR A 119 -5.58 0.00 14.05
CA THR A 119 -5.86 -1.07 15.01
C THR A 119 -6.34 -0.52 16.36
N ARG A 120 -5.68 0.54 16.87
CA ARG A 120 -6.08 1.19 18.12
C ARG A 120 -7.43 1.89 17.99
N ALA A 121 -7.62 2.66 16.93
CA ALA A 121 -8.89 3.33 16.65
C ALA A 121 -10.03 2.31 16.53
N ALA A 122 -9.81 1.23 15.80
CA ALA A 122 -10.79 0.16 15.62
C ALA A 122 -11.16 -0.49 16.95
N MET A 123 -10.20 -0.75 17.82
CA MET A 123 -10.45 -1.31 19.16
C MET A 123 -11.29 -0.35 20.02
N VAL A 124 -10.94 0.94 20.06
CA VAL A 124 -11.65 1.96 20.86
C VAL A 124 -13.08 2.14 20.35
N ILE A 125 -13.24 2.35 19.05
CA ILE A 125 -14.54 2.61 18.41
C ILE A 125 -15.44 1.37 18.53
N SER A 126 -14.90 0.17 18.33
CA SER A 126 -15.65 -1.08 18.47
C SER A 126 -16.19 -1.28 19.89
N ARG A 127 -15.36 -1.04 20.91
CA ARG A 127 -15.76 -1.20 22.32
C ARG A 127 -16.71 -0.11 22.80
N ALA A 128 -16.63 1.10 22.25
CA ALA A 128 -17.52 2.20 22.60
C ALA A 128 -18.94 1.99 22.05
N LEU A 129 -19.07 1.43 20.83
CA LEU A 129 -20.35 1.29 20.15
C LEU A 129 -20.98 -0.10 20.32
N TYR A 130 -20.19 -1.13 20.58
CA TYR A 130 -20.67 -2.51 20.64
C TYR A 130 -20.12 -3.26 21.85
N ARG A 131 -20.95 -4.12 22.43
CA ARG A 131 -20.49 -5.17 23.33
C ARG A 131 -20.00 -6.35 22.50
N VAL A 132 -18.71 -6.33 22.14
CA VAL A 132 -18.09 -7.39 21.33
C VAL A 132 -18.03 -8.68 22.15
N ARG A 133 -18.81 -9.69 21.75
CA ARG A 133 -18.72 -11.06 22.26
C ARG A 133 -18.21 -11.95 21.14
N LEU A 134 -17.02 -12.48 21.31
CA LEU A 134 -16.48 -13.49 20.42
C LEU A 134 -17.16 -14.82 20.79
N GLY A 135 -18.02 -15.34 19.90
CA GLY A 135 -18.49 -16.72 20.00
C GLY A 135 -17.30 -17.68 19.85
N ALA A 136 -17.49 -18.95 20.22
CA ALA A 136 -16.45 -19.99 20.17
C ALA A 136 -15.72 -19.94 18.82
N TYR A 137 -14.54 -19.33 18.85
CA TYR A 137 -13.66 -19.20 17.71
C TYR A 137 -12.92 -20.52 17.65
N ASP A 138 -13.07 -21.28 16.57
CA ASP A 138 -12.33 -22.52 16.40
C ASP A 138 -10.87 -22.18 16.07
N GLU A 139 -10.12 -21.79 17.10
CA GLU A 139 -8.71 -21.48 16.99
C GLU A 139 -7.90 -22.68 16.53
N GLU A 140 -8.34 -23.90 16.87
CA GLU A 140 -7.70 -25.12 16.39
C GLU A 140 -7.86 -25.28 14.89
N ALA A 141 -9.06 -25.09 14.35
CA ALA A 141 -9.29 -25.13 12.91
C ALA A 141 -8.45 -24.10 12.17
N ILE A 142 -8.32 -22.87 12.70
CA ILE A 142 -7.50 -21.82 12.08
C ILE A 142 -6.01 -22.16 12.14
N ARG A 143 -5.52 -22.73 13.25
CA ARG A 143 -4.13 -23.16 13.39
C ARG A 143 -3.77 -24.34 12.48
N LYS A 144 -4.75 -25.17 12.12
CA LYS A 144 -4.59 -26.27 11.15
C LYS A 144 -4.50 -25.80 9.69
N ILE A 145 -4.90 -24.56 9.39
CA ILE A 145 -4.75 -24.00 8.04
C ILE A 145 -3.26 -23.80 7.77
N ASP A 146 -2.80 -24.32 6.64
CA ASP A 146 -1.43 -24.15 6.14
C ASP A 146 -0.95 -22.68 6.33
N PRO A 147 0.19 -22.45 7.01
CA PRO A 147 0.78 -21.12 7.19
C PRO A 147 1.00 -20.35 5.88
N ASP A 148 1.24 -21.05 4.78
CA ASP A 148 1.50 -20.46 3.46
C ASP A 148 0.22 -20.26 2.63
N ALA A 149 -0.92 -20.81 3.07
CA ALA A 149 -2.19 -20.60 2.37
C ALA A 149 -2.71 -19.16 2.47
N THR A 150 -3.35 -18.67 1.40
CA THR A 150 -4.10 -17.41 1.45
C THR A 150 -5.43 -17.61 2.15
N VAL A 151 -5.62 -16.93 3.29
CA VAL A 151 -6.90 -16.94 4.02
C VAL A 151 -7.81 -15.84 3.49
N ILE A 152 -8.97 -16.23 2.98
CA ILE A 152 -10.03 -15.32 2.53
C ILE A 152 -11.14 -15.29 3.57
N PHE A 153 -11.32 -14.13 4.21
CA PHE A 153 -12.43 -13.92 5.13
C PHE A 153 -13.70 -13.59 4.34
N VAL A 154 -14.68 -14.48 4.40
CA VAL A 154 -16.02 -14.26 3.87
C VAL A 154 -16.92 -13.83 5.02
N MET A 155 -17.53 -12.66 4.89
CA MET A 155 -18.36 -12.07 5.93
C MET A 155 -19.70 -11.60 5.36
N ASN A 156 -20.75 -11.73 6.17
CA ASN A 156 -21.96 -10.97 5.92
C ASN A 156 -21.66 -9.48 6.15
N HIS A 157 -22.21 -8.61 5.32
CA HIS A 157 -22.02 -7.16 5.43
C HIS A 157 -23.36 -6.48 5.74
N ARG A 158 -23.50 -6.02 6.98
CA ARG A 158 -24.70 -5.35 7.50
C ARG A 158 -24.46 -3.87 7.83
N SER A 159 -23.22 -3.47 8.09
CA SER A 159 -22.87 -2.09 8.48
C SER A 159 -21.46 -1.71 8.03
N ASN A 160 -21.22 -0.41 7.80
CA ASN A 160 -19.86 0.11 7.59
C ASN A 160 -18.91 -0.19 8.77
N MET A 161 -19.48 -0.45 9.95
CA MET A 161 -18.73 -0.85 11.14
C MET A 161 -18.09 -2.25 11.01
N ASP A 162 -18.59 -3.10 10.12
CA ASP A 162 -18.09 -4.48 10.00
C ASP A 162 -16.60 -4.49 9.63
N TYR A 163 -16.15 -3.55 8.79
CA TYR A 163 -14.72 -3.40 8.47
C TYR A 163 -13.87 -3.03 9.69
N VAL A 164 -14.41 -2.20 10.58
CA VAL A 164 -13.74 -1.76 11.81
C VAL A 164 -13.64 -2.93 12.78
N LEU A 165 -14.74 -3.66 12.96
CA LEU A 165 -14.80 -4.85 13.82
C LEU A 165 -13.84 -5.93 13.31
N VAL A 166 -13.88 -6.27 12.03
CA VAL A 166 -12.99 -7.31 11.47
C VAL A 166 -11.52 -6.88 11.56
N THR A 167 -11.21 -5.61 11.32
CA THR A 167 -9.85 -5.09 11.56
C THR A 167 -9.43 -5.26 13.01
N TYR A 168 -10.31 -4.92 13.97
CA TYR A 168 -10.03 -5.15 15.40
C TYR A 168 -9.79 -6.64 15.72
N LEU A 169 -10.59 -7.55 15.16
CA LEU A 169 -10.52 -8.98 15.45
C LEU A 169 -9.28 -9.66 14.83
N VAL A 170 -8.83 -9.22 13.65
CA VAL A 170 -7.76 -9.89 12.90
C VAL A 170 -6.41 -9.19 13.00
N ALA A 171 -6.35 -7.93 13.46
CA ALA A 171 -5.12 -7.14 13.51
C ALA A 171 -3.96 -7.78 14.30
N GLY A 172 -4.24 -8.69 15.24
CA GLY A 172 -3.21 -9.44 15.95
C GLY A 172 -2.61 -10.61 15.16
N ARG A 173 -3.26 -11.04 14.07
CA ARG A 173 -2.93 -12.28 13.34
C ARG A 173 -2.39 -12.03 11.95
N SER A 174 -2.97 -11.07 11.21
CA SER A 174 -2.55 -10.77 9.84
C SER A 174 -2.94 -9.37 9.38
N ALA A 175 -2.27 -8.88 8.34
CA ALA A 175 -2.67 -7.66 7.63
C ALA A 175 -3.80 -7.97 6.63
N LEU A 176 -4.99 -7.43 6.88
CA LEU A 176 -6.11 -7.54 5.95
C LEU A 176 -6.01 -6.54 4.79
N ALA A 177 -6.45 -6.96 3.61
CA ALA A 177 -6.66 -6.09 2.46
C ALA A 177 -8.13 -6.14 2.07
N TYR A 178 -8.77 -4.97 1.97
CA TYR A 178 -10.19 -4.86 1.62
C TYR A 178 -10.35 -4.37 0.19
N ALA A 179 -11.26 -5.00 -0.56
CA ALA A 179 -11.76 -4.46 -1.81
C ALA A 179 -12.87 -3.44 -1.49
N VAL A 180 -12.59 -2.16 -1.70
CA VAL A 180 -13.48 -1.05 -1.32
C VAL A 180 -14.18 -0.50 -2.55
N GLY A 181 -15.47 -0.20 -2.41
CA GLY A 181 -16.29 0.39 -3.46
C GLY A 181 -15.97 1.86 -3.75
N GLU A 182 -16.45 2.35 -4.89
CA GLU A 182 -16.19 3.70 -5.40
C GLU A 182 -16.66 4.83 -4.45
N TRP A 183 -17.68 4.60 -3.64
CA TRP A 183 -18.23 5.58 -2.69
C TRP A 183 -17.19 6.11 -1.69
N ALA A 184 -16.21 5.29 -1.30
CA ALA A 184 -15.18 5.67 -0.35
C ALA A 184 -13.97 6.37 -0.99
N ARG A 185 -14.04 6.73 -2.30
CA ARG A 185 -12.94 7.37 -3.04
C ARG A 185 -12.83 8.88 -2.79
N VAL A 186 -13.65 9.43 -1.88
CA VAL A 186 -13.62 10.84 -1.47
C VAL A 186 -12.45 11.15 -0.53
N TRP A 187 -11.91 12.36 -0.58
CA TRP A 187 -10.94 12.83 0.41
C TRP A 187 -11.66 13.16 1.72
N PRO A 188 -11.13 12.84 2.91
CA PRO A 188 -9.83 12.20 3.19
C PRO A 188 -9.84 10.66 3.20
N LEU A 189 -11.01 10.04 3.10
CA LEU A 189 -11.22 8.60 3.26
C LEU A 189 -10.38 7.76 2.30
N ARG A 190 -10.23 8.19 1.05
CA ARG A 190 -9.40 7.54 0.03
C ARG A 190 -7.97 7.31 0.50
N SER A 191 -7.35 8.32 1.09
CA SER A 191 -5.95 8.25 1.53
C SER A 191 -5.82 7.30 2.72
N LEU A 192 -6.77 7.36 3.65
CA LEU A 192 -6.83 6.46 4.79
C LEU A 192 -6.98 5.00 4.32
N VAL A 193 -8.00 4.70 3.52
CA VAL A 193 -8.24 3.33 2.99
C VAL A 193 -7.00 2.77 2.30
N LYS A 194 -6.35 3.56 1.44
CA LYS A 194 -5.11 3.13 0.77
C LYS A 194 -3.95 2.91 1.73
N ALA A 195 -3.81 3.73 2.77
CA ALA A 195 -2.79 3.53 3.80
C ALA A 195 -3.03 2.25 4.62
N LEU A 196 -4.30 1.86 4.79
CA LEU A 196 -4.71 0.64 5.49
C LEU A 196 -4.68 -0.61 4.58
N GLY A 197 -4.21 -0.50 3.34
CA GLY A 197 -4.09 -1.64 2.42
C GLY A 197 -5.39 -1.96 1.66
N GLY A 198 -6.42 -1.13 1.80
CA GLY A 198 -7.63 -1.24 0.99
C GLY A 198 -7.40 -0.76 -0.45
N TYR A 199 -7.86 -1.54 -1.42
CA TYR A 199 -7.79 -1.22 -2.85
C TYR A 199 -9.18 -0.96 -3.41
N PHE A 200 -9.28 -0.03 -4.36
CA PHE A 200 -10.56 0.36 -4.93
C PHE A 200 -10.88 -0.47 -6.17
N ILE A 201 -12.08 -1.05 -6.19
CA ILE A 201 -12.59 -1.80 -7.33
C ILE A 201 -13.74 -1.05 -7.99
N ARG A 202 -13.76 -1.09 -9.33
CA ARG A 202 -14.87 -0.56 -10.13
C ARG A 202 -16.01 -1.57 -10.17
N ARG A 203 -17.22 -1.18 -9.77
CA ARG A 203 -18.37 -2.12 -9.69
C ARG A 203 -18.86 -2.58 -11.07
N LYS A 204 -18.78 -1.72 -12.09
CA LYS A 204 -19.31 -1.98 -13.45
C LYS A 204 -18.24 -1.97 -14.54
N SER A 205 -17.00 -2.36 -14.23
CA SER A 205 -15.96 -2.41 -15.28
C SER A 205 -16.18 -3.58 -16.23
N ARG A 206 -16.60 -3.31 -17.47
CA ARG A 206 -16.60 -4.27 -18.59
C ARG A 206 -15.27 -4.29 -19.35
N ASN A 207 -14.29 -3.48 -18.94
CA ASN A 207 -13.00 -3.38 -19.61
C ASN A 207 -12.09 -4.56 -19.21
N ALA A 208 -11.69 -5.38 -20.19
CA ALA A 208 -10.86 -6.56 -19.99
C ALA A 208 -9.46 -6.22 -19.44
N LEU A 209 -8.83 -5.17 -19.95
CA LEU A 209 -7.52 -4.68 -19.49
C LEU A 209 -7.56 -4.32 -17.99
N TYR A 210 -8.57 -3.58 -17.54
CA TYR A 210 -8.74 -3.25 -16.12
C TYR A 210 -8.85 -4.51 -15.25
N ARG A 211 -9.66 -5.49 -15.68
CA ARG A 211 -9.84 -6.75 -14.94
C ARG A 211 -8.56 -7.55 -14.87
N ARG A 212 -7.76 -7.56 -15.95
CA ARG A 212 -6.46 -8.25 -15.97
C ARG A 212 -5.48 -7.61 -14.98
N VAL A 213 -5.37 -6.28 -14.97
CA VAL A 213 -4.53 -5.55 -14.00
C VAL A 213 -4.98 -5.84 -12.56
N LEU A 214 -6.30 -5.83 -12.30
CA LEU A 214 -6.85 -6.15 -10.98
C LEU A 214 -6.50 -7.58 -10.55
N ALA A 215 -6.78 -8.56 -11.41
CA ALA A 215 -6.53 -9.97 -11.15
C ALA A 215 -5.05 -10.21 -10.86
N ARG A 216 -4.16 -9.61 -11.67
CA ARG A 216 -2.73 -9.73 -11.47
C ARG A 216 -2.27 -9.16 -10.14
N TYR A 217 -2.75 -7.97 -9.78
CA TYR A 217 -2.44 -7.38 -8.47
C TYR A 217 -2.86 -8.29 -7.31
N VAL A 218 -4.07 -8.89 -7.37
CA VAL A 218 -4.56 -9.81 -6.34
C VAL A 218 -3.69 -11.06 -6.27
N GLN A 219 -3.38 -11.69 -7.41
CA GLN A 219 -2.49 -12.85 -7.48
C GLN A 219 -1.13 -12.56 -6.84
N MET A 220 -0.48 -11.45 -7.20
CA MET A 220 0.82 -11.08 -6.62
C MET A 220 0.75 -10.69 -5.14
N SER A 221 -0.43 -10.30 -4.65
CA SER A 221 -0.67 -9.94 -3.24
C SER A 221 -1.15 -11.12 -2.39
N THR A 222 -1.17 -12.32 -2.98
CA THR A 222 -1.63 -13.56 -2.34
C THR A 222 -0.64 -14.71 -2.55
N ALA A 223 0.17 -14.70 -3.60
CA ALA A 223 1.36 -15.53 -3.78
C ALA A 223 2.44 -15.23 -2.72
#